data_AF-A0A7V5H319-F1
#
_entry.id   AF-A0A7V5H319-F1
#
_cell.length_a   1.000
_cell.length_b   1.000
_cell.length_c   1.000
_cell.angle_alpha   90.00
_cell.angle_beta   90.00
_cell.angle_gamma   90.00
#
_symmetry.space_group_name_H-M   'P 1'
#
loop_
_entity.id
_entity.type
_entity.pdbx_description
1 polymer ?
#
loop_
_entity_poly.entity_id
_entity_poly.type
_entity_poly.pdbx_seq_one_letter_code
_entity_poly.pdbx_strand_id
1 'polypeptide(L)'
;MVVHKLRTGSALDFPGAKSIPHDAVLELELDVLYPAALENSISEKNAHKINARIICELSNDPTTPEADLILVERHIFVILDILLASAVGVTVSYFEMVQNSGEAWDEQTVHTKLDNKIRGL
;
A
#
# COMPACT_ATOMS: atom_id res chain seq x y z
N MET A 1 -12.31 -12.78 -5.74
CA MET A 1 -12.12 -11.43 -6.33
C MET A 1 -11.07 -11.41 -7.44
N VAL A 2 -9.82 -11.82 -7.20
CA VAL A 2 -8.73 -11.80 -8.23
C VAL A 2 -9.11 -12.55 -9.52
N VAL A 3 -9.60 -13.79 -9.39
CA VAL A 3 -10.07 -14.59 -10.53
C VAL A 3 -11.23 -13.93 -11.29
N HIS A 4 -12.10 -13.21 -10.59
CA HIS A 4 -13.21 -12.49 -11.22
C HIS A 4 -12.68 -11.31 -12.04
N LYS A 5 -11.79 -10.47 -11.47
CA LYS A 5 -11.14 -9.36 -12.18
C LYS A 5 -10.38 -9.82 -13.42
N LEU A 6 -9.67 -10.95 -13.34
CA LEU A 6 -8.96 -11.51 -14.50
C LEU A 6 -9.89 -11.96 -15.62
N ARG A 7 -11.13 -12.36 -15.30
CA ARG A 7 -12.11 -12.84 -16.29
C ARG A 7 -12.97 -11.72 -16.88
N THR A 8 -13.36 -10.73 -16.07
CA THR A 8 -14.26 -9.64 -16.47
C THR A 8 -13.53 -8.34 -16.78
N GLY A 9 -12.24 -8.24 -16.47
CA GLY A 9 -11.43 -7.02 -16.58
C GLY A 9 -11.73 -5.97 -15.50
N SER A 10 -12.73 -6.20 -14.65
CA SER A 10 -13.18 -5.23 -13.65
C SER A 10 -13.53 -5.90 -12.32
N ALA A 11 -13.46 -5.14 -11.23
CA ALA A 11 -13.95 -5.57 -9.92
C ALA A 11 -15.46 -5.29 -9.74
N LEU A 12 -16.10 -4.63 -10.72
CA LEU A 12 -17.52 -4.34 -10.72
C LEU A 12 -18.34 -5.64 -10.75
N ASP A 13 -19.49 -5.63 -10.05
CA ASP A 13 -20.45 -6.74 -9.99
C ASP A 13 -19.92 -8.06 -9.40
N PHE A 14 -18.94 -7.95 -8.48
CA PHE A 14 -18.49 -9.12 -7.74
C PHE A 14 -19.63 -9.69 -6.85
N PRO A 15 -19.96 -10.99 -6.98
CA PRO A 15 -21.06 -11.58 -6.22
C PRO A 15 -20.78 -11.52 -4.71
N GLY A 16 -21.70 -10.88 -3.96
CA GLY A 16 -21.57 -10.66 -2.52
C GLY A 16 -20.89 -9.34 -2.12
N ALA A 17 -20.48 -8.50 -3.08
CA ALA A 17 -19.99 -7.15 -2.80
C ALA A 17 -21.06 -6.09 -3.05
N LYS A 18 -21.01 -5.00 -2.29
CA LYS A 18 -21.78 -3.80 -2.55
C LYS A 18 -20.96 -2.88 -3.45
N SER A 19 -21.53 -2.47 -4.58
CA SER A 19 -20.89 -1.48 -5.45
C SER A 19 -20.89 -0.12 -4.74
N ILE A 20 -19.72 0.49 -4.66
CA ILE A 20 -19.49 1.81 -4.07
C ILE A 20 -18.82 2.70 -5.12
N PRO A 21 -19.16 4.00 -5.18
CA PRO A 21 -18.49 4.92 -6.08
C PRO A 21 -17.03 5.08 -5.66
N HIS A 22 -16.14 5.29 -6.63
CA HIS A 22 -14.70 5.35 -6.44
C HIS A 22 -14.30 6.29 -5.28
N ASP A 23 -14.87 7.48 -5.25
CA ASP A 23 -14.51 8.50 -4.26
C ASP A 23 -14.98 8.14 -2.85
N ALA A 24 -16.10 7.41 -2.73
CA ALA A 24 -16.59 6.97 -1.43
C ALA A 24 -15.71 5.89 -0.80
N VAL A 25 -14.85 5.19 -1.57
CA VAL A 25 -13.94 4.16 -1.05
C VAL A 25 -12.98 4.76 -0.02
N LEU A 26 -12.49 5.98 -0.27
CA LEU A 26 -11.56 6.69 0.61
C LEU A 26 -12.25 7.30 1.84
N GLU A 27 -13.56 7.53 1.75
CA GLU A 27 -14.36 8.17 2.80
C GLU A 27 -14.93 7.17 3.82
N LEU A 28 -14.74 5.86 3.59
CA LEU A 28 -15.23 4.80 4.47
C LEU A 28 -14.55 4.86 5.85
N GLU A 29 -15.31 4.47 6.87
CA GLU A 29 -14.78 4.23 8.21
C GLU A 29 -13.96 2.94 8.21
N LEU A 30 -12.64 3.07 8.36
CA LEU A 30 -11.67 2.00 8.24
C LEU A 30 -10.63 2.13 9.35
N ASP A 31 -10.09 1.02 9.83
CA ASP A 31 -8.91 1.09 10.71
C ASP A 31 -7.65 1.37 9.91
N VAL A 32 -7.50 0.73 8.74
CA VAL A 32 -6.29 0.82 7.90
C VAL A 32 -6.67 1.04 6.43
N LEU A 33 -6.04 2.02 5.80
CA LEU A 33 -6.19 2.35 4.38
C LEU A 33 -4.89 2.08 3.63
N TYR A 34 -4.97 1.38 2.50
CA TYR A 34 -3.82 1.06 1.65
C TYR A 34 -3.97 1.69 0.26
N PRO A 35 -3.51 2.94 0.04
CA PRO A 35 -3.49 3.52 -1.30
C PRO A 35 -2.42 2.81 -2.16
N ALA A 36 -2.87 2.05 -3.16
CA ALA A 36 -2.03 1.23 -4.03
C ALA A 36 -2.38 1.37 -5.53
N ALA A 37 -3.06 2.46 -5.92
CA ALA A 37 -3.63 2.63 -7.24
C ALA A 37 -2.86 3.62 -8.12
N LEU A 38 -3.04 4.92 -7.87
CA LEU A 38 -2.43 6.01 -8.65
C LEU A 38 -1.76 7.02 -7.72
N GLU A 39 -0.76 7.72 -8.24
CA GLU A 39 -0.14 8.87 -7.59
C GLU A 39 -1.20 9.96 -7.34
N ASN A 40 -1.03 10.77 -6.28
CA ASN A 40 -1.93 11.86 -5.89
C ASN A 40 -3.39 11.44 -5.64
N SER A 41 -3.61 10.20 -5.21
CA SER A 41 -4.94 9.70 -4.84
C SER A 41 -5.53 10.44 -3.63
N ILE A 42 -4.68 10.96 -2.75
CA ILE A 42 -5.04 11.73 -1.56
C ILE A 42 -4.53 13.16 -1.72
N SER A 43 -5.45 14.13 -1.72
CA SER A 43 -5.20 15.56 -1.89
C SER A 43 -5.97 16.36 -0.84
N GLU A 44 -5.70 17.66 -0.73
CA GLU A 44 -6.39 18.58 0.20
C GLU A 44 -7.93 18.44 0.17
N LYS A 45 -8.50 18.15 -1.01
CA LYS A 45 -9.95 18.04 -1.22
C LYS A 45 -10.58 16.81 -0.55
N ASN A 46 -9.83 15.72 -0.41
CA ASN A 46 -10.35 14.46 0.12
C ASN A 46 -9.73 14.06 1.47
N ALA A 47 -8.57 14.62 1.85
CA ALA A 47 -7.87 14.33 3.11
C ALA A 47 -8.75 14.54 4.35
N HIS A 48 -9.64 15.55 4.33
CA HIS A 48 -10.57 15.83 5.42
C HIS A 48 -11.66 14.76 5.59
N LYS A 49 -11.97 14.01 4.53
CA LYS A 49 -13.05 13.03 4.52
C LYS A 49 -12.59 11.61 4.82
N ILE A 50 -11.28 11.37 4.85
CA ILE A 50 -10.71 10.07 5.14
C ILE A 50 -10.96 9.72 6.60
N ASN A 51 -11.60 8.59 6.87
CA ASN A 51 -11.87 8.09 8.20
C ASN A 51 -11.04 6.83 8.47
N ALA A 52 -9.72 6.95 8.29
CA ALA A 52 -8.75 5.90 8.56
C ALA A 52 -7.92 6.22 9.81
N ARG A 53 -7.55 5.22 10.59
CA ARG A 53 -6.61 5.41 11.73
C ARG A 53 -5.16 5.31 11.28
N ILE A 54 -4.90 4.44 10.30
CA ILE A 54 -3.58 4.20 9.73
C ILE A 54 -3.69 4.25 8.20
N ILE A 55 -2.77 4.95 7.55
CA ILE A 55 -2.61 4.96 6.09
C ILE A 55 -1.26 4.31 5.78
N CYS A 56 -1.27 3.30 4.92
CA CYS A 56 -0.09 2.54 4.51
C CYS A 56 0.15 2.76 3.02
N GLU A 57 1.06 3.65 2.68
CA GLU A 57 1.31 4.04 1.30
C GLU A 57 2.04 2.90 0.56
N LEU A 58 1.40 2.37 -0.49
CA LEU A 58 1.93 1.27 -1.29
C LEU A 58 2.20 1.67 -2.75
N SER A 59 1.92 2.93 -3.10
CA SER A 59 2.23 3.54 -4.40
C SER A 59 3.27 4.65 -4.19
N ASN A 60 3.92 5.10 -5.25
CA ASN A 60 4.81 6.28 -5.17
C ASN A 60 3.92 7.52 -5.05
N ASP A 61 4.19 8.38 -4.07
CA ASP A 61 3.50 9.67 -3.92
C ASP A 61 1.95 9.61 -3.96
N PRO A 62 1.27 8.76 -3.16
CA PRO A 62 -0.19 8.69 -3.17
C PRO A 62 -0.84 9.89 -2.45
N THR A 63 -0.08 10.60 -1.60
CA THR A 63 -0.54 11.71 -0.76
C THR A 63 0.21 12.99 -1.11
N THR A 64 -0.51 14.09 -1.37
CA THR A 64 0.15 15.39 -1.59
C THR A 64 0.69 15.97 -0.28
N PRO A 65 1.75 16.80 -0.29
CA PRO A 65 2.27 17.42 0.93
C PRO A 65 1.23 18.21 1.73
N GLU A 66 0.28 18.84 1.05
CA GLU A 66 -0.81 19.58 1.68
C GLU A 66 -1.80 18.63 2.39
N ALA A 67 -2.04 17.45 1.81
CA ALA A 67 -2.87 16.44 2.42
C ALA A 67 -2.20 15.80 3.64
N ASP A 68 -0.87 15.60 3.62
CA ASP A 68 -0.11 15.05 4.73
C ASP A 68 -0.26 15.92 5.99
N LEU A 69 -0.17 17.25 5.85
CA LEU A 69 -0.38 18.18 6.96
C LEU A 69 -1.77 18.00 7.61
N ILE A 70 -2.81 17.84 6.78
CA ILE A 70 -4.18 17.60 7.25
C ILE A 70 -4.31 16.25 7.97
N LEU A 71 -3.65 15.21 7.46
CA LEU A 71 -3.67 13.87 8.08
C LEU A 71 -2.94 13.86 9.43
N VAL A 72 -1.80 14.55 9.52
CA VAL A 72 -1.04 14.72 10.77
C VAL A 72 -1.84 15.50 11.81
N GLU A 73 -2.47 16.61 11.42
CA GLU A 73 -3.36 17.39 12.31
C GLU A 73 -4.53 16.56 12.83
N ARG A 74 -5.01 15.60 12.04
CA ARG A 74 -6.10 14.68 12.41
C ARG A 74 -5.64 13.44 13.18
N HIS A 75 -4.37 13.37 13.57
CA HIS A 75 -3.76 12.24 14.27
C HIS A 75 -3.86 10.90 13.51
N ILE A 76 -3.84 10.95 12.18
CA ILE A 76 -3.82 9.76 11.34
C ILE A 76 -2.37 9.34 11.14
N PHE A 77 -2.04 8.07 11.42
CA PHE A 77 -0.68 7.57 11.27
C PHE A 77 -0.41 7.20 9.81
N VAL A 78 0.46 7.94 9.13
CA VAL A 78 0.85 7.68 7.75
C VAL A 78 2.18 6.91 7.75
N ILE A 79 2.16 5.70 7.20
CA ILE A 79 3.36 4.93 6.89
C ILE A 79 3.76 5.26 5.45
N LEU A 80 4.90 5.95 5.33
CA LEU A 80 5.43 6.44 4.06
C LEU A 80 5.75 5.31 3.08
N ASP A 81 5.50 5.61 1.82
CA ASP A 81 5.71 4.76 0.64
C ASP A 81 7.12 4.13 0.55
N ILE A 82 8.14 4.92 0.88
CA ILE A 82 9.55 4.51 0.82
C ILE A 82 9.81 3.31 1.73
N LEU A 83 9.17 3.27 2.91
CA LEU A 83 9.39 2.22 3.90
C LEU A 83 8.68 0.91 3.55
N LEU A 84 7.48 0.97 2.95
CA LEU A 84 6.67 -0.22 2.68
C LEU A 84 6.77 -0.73 1.24
N ALA A 85 6.69 0.14 0.24
CA ALA A 85 6.66 -0.26 -1.17
C ALA A 85 8.08 -0.39 -1.73
N SER A 86 8.88 0.65 -1.58
CA SER A 86 10.17 0.75 -2.25
C SER A 86 11.29 0.01 -1.53
N ALA A 87 11.39 0.12 -0.20
CA ALA A 87 12.45 -0.54 0.58
C ALA A 87 12.34 -2.07 0.53
N VAL A 88 11.12 -2.62 0.57
CA VAL A 88 10.89 -4.07 0.49
C VAL A 88 11.28 -4.60 -0.89
N GLY A 89 10.84 -3.93 -1.96
CA GLY A 89 11.20 -4.30 -3.33
C GLY A 89 12.71 -4.26 -3.57
N VAL A 90 13.37 -3.17 -3.16
CA VAL A 90 14.84 -3.02 -3.27
C VAL A 90 15.58 -4.08 -2.45
N THR A 91 15.07 -4.44 -1.27
CA THR A 91 15.68 -5.49 -0.44
C THR A 91 15.60 -6.86 -1.10
N VAL A 92 14.47 -7.20 -1.72
CA VAL A 92 14.33 -8.47 -2.46
C VAL A 92 15.17 -8.48 -3.73
N SER A 93 15.25 -7.37 -4.48
CA SER A 93 16.15 -7.25 -5.64
C SER A 93 17.62 -7.35 -5.22
N TYR A 94 17.98 -6.83 -4.05
CA TYR A 94 19.31 -7.02 -3.48
C TYR A 94 19.56 -8.50 -3.16
N PHE A 95 18.59 -9.21 -2.57
CA PHE A 95 18.69 -10.65 -2.36
C PHE A 95 18.81 -11.43 -3.67
N GLU A 96 18.13 -11.02 -4.73
CA GLU A 96 18.28 -11.61 -6.06
C GLU A 96 19.69 -11.40 -6.61
N MET A 97 20.26 -10.19 -6.49
CA MET A 97 21.63 -9.91 -6.92
C MET A 97 22.65 -10.77 -6.16
N VAL A 98 22.44 -10.99 -4.85
CA VAL A 98 23.30 -11.85 -4.03
C VAL A 98 23.17 -13.32 -4.45
N GLN A 99 21.96 -13.81 -4.71
CA GLN A 99 21.72 -15.18 -5.18
C GLN A 99 22.31 -15.42 -6.57
N ASN A 100 22.22 -14.44 -7.47
CA ASN A 100 22.84 -14.51 -8.81
C ASN A 100 24.37 -14.60 -8.78
N SER A 101 24.99 -14.15 -7.69
CA SER A 101 26.45 -14.20 -7.49
C SER A 101 26.90 -15.35 -6.58
N GLY A 102 25.98 -16.24 -6.18
CA GLY A 102 26.24 -17.25 -5.15
C GLY A 102 25.21 -18.38 -5.15
N GLU A 103 24.73 -18.75 -3.96
CA GLU A 103 23.79 -19.85 -3.74
C GLU A 103 22.34 -19.34 -3.74
N ALA A 104 21.46 -20.07 -4.42
CA ALA A 104 20.03 -19.79 -4.41
C ALA A 104 19.43 -20.15 -3.03
N TRP A 105 18.57 -19.28 -2.52
CA TRP A 105 17.87 -19.49 -1.26
C TRP A 105 16.44 -19.97 -1.53
N ASP A 106 15.89 -20.75 -0.62
CA ASP A 106 14.47 -21.08 -0.63
C ASP A 106 13.61 -19.91 -0.17
N GLU A 107 12.33 -19.93 -0.52
CA GLU A 107 11.36 -18.87 -0.20
C GLU A 107 11.32 -18.56 1.31
N GLN A 108 11.43 -19.59 2.16
CA GLN A 108 11.34 -19.43 3.60
C GLN A 108 12.56 -18.71 4.18
N THR A 109 13.75 -18.99 3.65
CA THR A 109 14.97 -18.24 3.99
C THR A 109 14.89 -16.79 3.53
N VAL A 110 14.38 -16.53 2.32
CA VAL A 110 14.18 -15.16 1.81
C VAL A 110 13.20 -14.39 2.70
N HIS A 111 12.06 -14.98 3.06
CA HIS A 111 11.06 -14.35 3.93
C HIS A 111 11.62 -14.06 5.33
N THR A 112 12.40 -14.99 5.90
CA THR A 112 13.02 -14.80 7.23
C THR A 112 14.05 -13.68 7.21
N LYS A 113 14.89 -13.62 6.17
CA LYS A 113 15.87 -12.53 5.99
C LYS A 113 15.18 -11.18 5.79
N LEU A 114 14.07 -11.15 5.05
CA LEU A 114 13.27 -9.95 4.82
C LEU A 114 12.63 -9.44 6.10
N ASP A 115 11.97 -10.32 6.88
CA ASP A 115 11.32 -9.95 8.15
C ASP A 115 12.33 -9.39 9.16
N ASN A 116 13.51 -10.01 9.27
CA ASN A 116 14.60 -9.51 10.11
C ASN A 116 15.10 -8.12 9.68
N LYS A 117 15.06 -7.82 8.38
CA LYS A 117 15.53 -6.53 7.86
C LYS A 117 14.50 -5.42 8.05
N ILE A 118 13.22 -5.72 7.84
CA ILE A 118 12.11 -4.77 8.01
C ILE A 118 11.88 -4.46 9.49
N ARG A 119 11.94 -5.45 10.38
CA ARG A 119 11.80 -5.23 11.84
C ARG A 119 12.97 -4.47 12.48
N GLY A 120 14.12 -4.43 11.79
CA GLY A 120 15.32 -3.74 12.26
C GLY A 120 15.44 -2.29 11.78
N LEU A 121 14.49 -1.82 10.97
CA LEU A 121 14.32 -0.42 10.57
C LEU A 121 13.35 0.29 11.52
#